data_AF-A0A925JN08-F1
#
_entry.id   AF-A0A925JN08-F1
#
_cell.length_a   1.000
_cell.length_b   1.000
_cell.length_c   1.000
_cell.angle_alpha   90.00
_cell.angle_beta   90.00
_cell.angle_gamma   90.00
#
_symmetry.space_group_name_H-M   'P 1'
#
loop_
_entity.id
_entity.type
_entity.pdbx_description
1 polymer ?
#
loop_
_entity_poly.entity_id
_entity_poly.type
_entity_poly.pdbx_seq_one_letter_code
_entity_poly.pdbx_strand_id
1 'polypeptide(L)'
;MKKILIGIAVVLVLVFSYFLFGSYSEGERAGTVSKLSRKGVIFKTFEGQLNLGGLSGETGSPASSLWSFSVGSDADEITKQLDAALLNGKRVRLFYKEKYVRFPWQGDSKYFVYKVEQENNSVPQQLPAAR
;
A
#
# COMPACT_ATOMS: atom_id res chain seq x y z
N MET A 1 -5.30 -2.37 45.51
CA MET A 1 -6.19 -2.19 44.33
C MET A 1 -5.68 -1.12 43.36
N LYS A 2 -5.43 0.14 43.78
CA LYS A 2 -4.90 1.20 42.86
C LYS A 2 -3.61 0.82 42.11
N LYS A 3 -2.63 0.21 42.78
CA LYS A 3 -1.36 -0.24 42.13
C LYS A 3 -1.59 -1.31 41.06
N ILE A 4 -2.55 -2.21 41.27
CA ILE A 4 -2.92 -3.27 40.31
C ILE A 4 -3.63 -2.63 39.10
N LEU A 5 -4.56 -1.70 39.33
CA LEU A 5 -5.22 -0.94 38.26
C LEU A 5 -4.23 -0.15 37.42
N ILE A 6 -3.25 0.51 38.06
CA ILE A 6 -2.17 1.23 37.35
C ILE A 6 -1.33 0.24 36.54
N GLY A 7 -0.95 -0.91 37.10
CA GLY A 7 -0.22 -1.95 36.39
C GLY A 7 -0.96 -2.45 35.13
N ILE A 8 -2.26 -2.73 35.25
CA ILE A 8 -3.10 -3.15 34.12
C ILE A 8 -3.18 -2.04 33.06
N ALA A 9 -3.38 -0.79 33.48
CA ALA A 9 -3.44 0.34 32.56
C ALA A 9 -2.12 0.50 31.76
N VAL A 10 -0.96 0.36 32.42
CA VAL A 10 0.34 0.41 31.75
C VAL A 10 0.47 -0.71 30.72
N VAL A 11 0.12 -1.95 31.08
CA VAL A 11 0.17 -3.09 30.14
C VAL A 11 -0.75 -2.85 28.94
N LEU A 12 -1.97 -2.35 29.16
CA LEU A 12 -2.90 -2.04 28.07
C LEU A 12 -2.35 -0.96 27.13
N VAL A 13 -1.72 0.09 27.68
CA VAL A 13 -1.08 1.14 26.87
C VAL A 13 0.06 0.58 26.04
N LEU A 14 0.90 -0.30 26.61
CA LEU A 14 2.01 -0.92 25.89
C LEU A 14 1.51 -1.82 24.76
N VAL A 15 0.51 -2.66 25.03
CA VAL A 15 -0.10 -3.54 24.01
C VAL A 15 -0.75 -2.70 22.92
N PHE A 16 -1.53 -1.68 23.30
CA PHE A 16 -2.16 -0.78 22.33
C PHE A 16 -1.13 -0.04 21.47
N SER A 17 -0.04 0.44 22.06
CA SER A 17 1.06 1.08 21.34
C SER A 17 1.71 0.13 20.33
N TYR A 18 1.96 -1.12 20.72
CA TYR A 18 2.49 -2.14 19.81
C TYR A 18 1.59 -2.34 18.58
N PHE A 19 0.28 -2.46 18.77
CA PHE A 19 -0.66 -2.61 17.66
C PHE A 19 -0.83 -1.33 16.82
N LEU A 20 -0.66 -0.16 17.43
CA LEU A 20 -0.79 1.14 16.77
C LEU A 20 0.40 1.45 15.83
N PHE A 21 1.62 1.12 16.27
CA PHE A 21 2.84 1.47 15.54
C PHE A 21 3.47 0.28 14.82
N GLY A 22 3.28 -0.94 15.31
CA GLY A 22 3.81 -2.16 14.73
C GLY A 22 3.26 -2.45 13.34
N SER A 23 4.09 -3.12 12.52
CA SER A 23 3.70 -3.64 11.21
C SER A 23 3.73 -5.16 11.27
N TYR A 24 2.72 -5.82 10.69
CA TYR A 24 2.63 -7.27 10.58
C TYR A 24 3.59 -7.80 9.51
N SER A 25 3.64 -7.15 8.35
CA SER A 25 4.48 -7.54 7.23
C SER A 25 4.99 -6.32 6.48
N GLU A 26 6.07 -6.51 5.72
CA GLU A 26 6.56 -5.55 4.73
C GLU A 26 6.72 -6.27 3.40
N GLY A 27 6.44 -5.58 2.29
CA GLY A 27 6.52 -6.20 0.98
C GLY A 27 6.42 -5.20 -0.16
N GLU A 28 6.48 -5.72 -1.38
CA GLU A 28 6.36 -4.95 -2.61
C GLU A 28 5.32 -5.54 -3.56
N ARG A 29 4.63 -4.69 -4.32
CA ARG A 29 3.71 -5.09 -5.40
C ARG A 29 3.92 -4.23 -6.62
N ALA A 30 3.95 -4.84 -7.80
CA ALA A 30 4.10 -4.15 -9.08
C ALA A 30 2.78 -4.18 -9.87
N GLY A 31 2.44 -3.05 -10.47
CA GLY A 31 1.19 -2.89 -11.22
C GLY A 31 1.02 -1.49 -11.79
N THR A 32 -0.16 -1.19 -12.32
CA THR A 32 -0.53 0.16 -12.77
C THR A 32 -1.50 0.77 -11.77
N VAL A 33 -1.27 2.03 -11.40
CA VAL A 33 -2.20 2.74 -10.50
C VAL A 33 -3.49 2.96 -11.28
N SER A 34 -4.62 2.44 -10.79
CA SER A 34 -5.92 2.58 -11.43
C SER A 34 -6.77 3.67 -10.78
N LYS A 35 -6.47 4.02 -9.53
CA LYS A 35 -7.20 5.03 -8.76
C LYS A 35 -6.32 5.62 -7.67
N LEU A 36 -6.51 6.91 -7.41
CA LEU A 36 -6.03 7.59 -6.22
C LEU A 36 -7.11 8.59 -5.77
N SER A 37 -7.47 8.59 -4.49
CA SER A 37 -8.57 9.42 -3.98
C SER A 37 -8.29 9.87 -2.57
N ARG A 38 -8.39 11.18 -2.32
CA ARG A 38 -8.27 11.74 -0.97
C ARG A 38 -9.60 11.63 -0.22
N LYS A 39 -9.64 10.83 0.84
CA LYS A 39 -10.88 10.51 1.58
C LYS A 39 -10.70 10.69 3.09
N GLY A 40 -11.79 10.53 3.83
CA GLY A 40 -11.84 10.69 5.29
C GLY A 40 -12.65 11.91 5.74
N VAL A 41 -13.19 11.85 6.96
CA VAL A 41 -14.03 12.91 7.54
C VAL A 41 -13.18 13.87 8.37
N ILE A 42 -12.51 13.35 9.40
CA ILE A 42 -11.66 14.12 10.33
C ILE A 42 -10.20 14.07 9.87
N PHE A 43 -9.70 12.87 9.60
CA PHE A 43 -8.34 12.63 9.11
C PHE A 43 -8.42 12.31 7.62
N LYS A 44 -7.76 13.12 6.79
CA LYS A 44 -7.74 12.95 5.34
C LYS A 44 -6.57 12.07 4.93
N THR A 45 -6.85 10.96 4.26
CA THR A 45 -5.82 10.02 3.78
C THR A 45 -5.96 9.85 2.27
N PHE A 46 -4.89 9.38 1.62
CA PHE A 46 -4.93 9.05 0.20
C PHE A 46 -5.13 7.56 0.02
N GLU A 47 -6.19 7.19 -0.68
CA GLU A 47 -6.61 5.81 -0.90
C GLU A 47 -6.45 5.46 -2.36
N GLY A 48 -5.63 4.46 -2.65
CA GLY A 48 -5.27 4.05 -3.99
C GLY A 48 -5.68 2.62 -4.32
N GLN A 49 -5.76 2.34 -5.62
CA GLN A 49 -5.90 0.99 -6.15
C GLN A 49 -4.80 0.73 -7.17
N LEU A 50 -4.16 -0.42 -7.03
CA LEU A 50 -3.14 -0.94 -7.94
C LEU A 50 -3.74 -2.10 -8.72
N ASN A 51 -3.73 -2.01 -10.04
CA ASN A 51 -4.04 -3.12 -10.92
C ASN A 51 -2.77 -3.94 -11.13
N LEU A 52 -2.71 -5.13 -10.55
CA LEU A 52 -1.55 -6.02 -10.64
C LEU A 52 -1.40 -6.64 -12.05
N GLY A 53 -2.48 -6.60 -12.83
CA GLY A 53 -2.64 -7.47 -14.00
C GLY A 53 -2.89 -8.92 -13.58
N GLY A 54 -3.02 -9.80 -14.57
CA GLY A 54 -3.21 -11.23 -14.34
C GLY A 54 -4.03 -11.90 -15.42
N LEU A 55 -3.72 -13.17 -15.66
CA LEU A 55 -4.57 -14.12 -16.38
C LEU A 55 -5.27 -14.94 -15.29
N SER A 56 -6.60 -14.85 -15.18
CA SER A 56 -7.35 -15.82 -14.36
C SER A 56 -7.42 -17.15 -15.09
N GLY A 57 -7.29 -18.24 -14.35
CA GLY A 57 -7.15 -19.61 -14.87
C GLY A 57 -8.27 -20.13 -15.78
N GLU A 58 -7.89 -21.20 -16.47
CA GLU A 58 -8.63 -22.13 -17.36
C GLU A 58 -9.23 -21.59 -18.66
N THR A 59 -9.66 -20.33 -18.74
CA THR A 59 -10.35 -19.79 -19.94
C THR A 59 -9.62 -18.66 -20.65
N GLY A 60 -8.40 -18.32 -20.24
CA GLY A 60 -7.59 -17.28 -20.91
C GLY A 60 -8.17 -15.86 -20.83
N SER A 61 -9.16 -15.64 -19.95
CA SER A 61 -9.74 -14.32 -19.75
C SER A 61 -8.82 -13.47 -18.85
N PRO A 62 -8.56 -12.20 -19.23
CA PRO A 62 -7.80 -11.29 -18.39
C PRO A 62 -8.61 -10.95 -17.13
N ALA A 63 -8.17 -11.44 -15.96
CA ALA A 63 -8.67 -10.95 -14.67
C ALA A 63 -7.66 -9.99 -14.08
N SER A 64 -8.02 -8.71 -14.07
CA SER A 64 -7.27 -7.72 -13.31
C SER A 64 -7.46 -7.96 -11.82
N SER A 65 -6.40 -8.36 -11.11
CA SER A 65 -6.40 -8.34 -9.65
C SER A 65 -6.19 -6.91 -9.17
N LEU A 66 -7.21 -6.33 -8.53
CA LEU A 66 -7.15 -5.01 -7.91
C LEU A 66 -6.71 -5.13 -6.46
N TRP A 67 -5.71 -4.35 -6.08
CA TRP A 67 -5.22 -4.26 -4.72
C TRP A 67 -5.37 -2.85 -4.16
N SER A 68 -6.00 -2.73 -2.99
CA SER A 68 -6.25 -1.42 -2.36
C SER A 68 -5.17 -1.12 -1.32
N PHE A 69 -4.66 0.12 -1.35
CA PHE A 69 -3.63 0.60 -0.46
C PHE A 69 -3.94 2.01 0.05
N SER A 70 -3.31 2.39 1.15
CA SER A 70 -3.40 3.72 1.75
C SER A 70 -2.05 4.41 1.76
N VAL A 71 -2.06 5.73 1.69
CA VAL A 71 -0.88 6.60 1.81
C VAL A 71 -1.19 7.63 2.90
N GLY A 72 -0.21 7.84 3.78
CA GLY A 72 -0.29 8.81 4.87
C GLY A 72 -0.53 10.23 4.35
N SER A 73 -1.20 11.05 5.14
CA SER A 73 -1.53 12.42 4.76
C SER A 73 -0.31 13.34 4.66
N ASP A 74 0.79 12.93 5.27
CA ASP A 74 2.10 13.58 5.31
C ASP A 74 3.03 13.18 4.15
N ALA A 75 2.64 12.20 3.33
CA ALA A 75 3.45 11.66 2.26
C ALA A 75 3.17 12.35 0.90
N ASP A 76 3.39 13.66 0.85
CA ASP A 76 3.14 14.49 -0.34
C ASP A 76 3.93 14.00 -1.58
N GLU A 77 5.18 13.58 -1.38
CA GLU A 77 6.04 13.11 -2.48
C GLU A 77 5.51 11.81 -3.10
N ILE A 78 5.14 10.83 -2.26
CA ILE A 78 4.56 9.55 -2.69
C ILE A 78 3.28 9.79 -3.49
N THR A 79 2.43 10.67 -2.97
CA THR A 79 1.14 11.00 -3.60
C THR A 79 1.34 11.63 -4.97
N LYS A 80 2.30 12.57 -5.11
CA LYS A 80 2.67 13.16 -6.41
C LYS A 80 3.22 12.13 -7.39
N GLN A 81 4.06 11.20 -6.93
CA GLN A 81 4.60 10.14 -7.77
C GLN A 81 3.50 9.17 -8.25
N LEU A 82 2.55 8.84 -7.38
CA LEU A 82 1.39 8.00 -7.72
C LEU A 82 0.43 8.70 -8.69
N ASP A 83 0.18 10.00 -8.50
CA ASP A 83 -0.68 10.80 -9.38
C ASP A 83 -0.06 10.91 -10.78
N ALA A 84 1.25 11.18 -10.85
CA ALA A 84 1.98 11.16 -12.11
C ALA A 84 1.95 9.76 -12.78
N ALA A 85 2.07 8.68 -12.01
CA ALA A 85 1.98 7.32 -12.55
C ALA A 85 0.58 6.99 -13.07
N LEU A 86 -0.47 7.44 -12.36
CA LEU A 86 -1.88 7.29 -12.75
C LEU A 86 -2.17 8.01 -14.07
N LEU A 87 -1.75 9.27 -14.21
CA LEU A 87 -1.97 10.07 -15.42
C LEU A 87 -1.24 9.52 -16.65
N ASN A 88 -0.03 8.98 -16.46
CA ASN A 88 0.78 8.46 -17.54
C ASN A 88 0.54 6.95 -17.81
N GLY A 89 -0.31 6.28 -17.02
CA GLY A 89 -0.53 4.84 -17.12
C GLY A 89 0.71 3.98 -16.91
N LYS A 90 1.74 4.50 -16.22
CA LYS A 90 3.02 3.81 -16.03
C LYS A 90 2.91 2.67 -15.04
N ARG A 91 3.67 1.60 -15.29
CA ARG A 91 3.86 0.52 -14.32
C ARG A 91 4.79 0.98 -13.20
N VAL A 92 4.40 0.73 -11.97
CA VAL A 92 5.13 1.12 -10.75
C VAL A 92 5.22 -0.05 -9.79
N ARG A 93 6.27 -0.03 -8.98
CA ARG A 93 6.46 -0.92 -7.83
C ARG A 93 6.21 -0.14 -6.55
N LEU A 94 5.25 -0.60 -5.75
CA LEU A 94 4.85 -0.01 -4.48
C LEU A 94 5.40 -0.84 -3.33
N PHE A 95 6.13 -0.21 -2.43
CA PHE A 95 6.58 -0.82 -1.18
C PHE A 95 5.63 -0.42 -0.08
N TYR A 96 5.17 -1.41 0.69
CA TYR A 96 4.16 -1.21 1.72
C TYR A 96 4.54 -1.88 3.03
N LYS A 97 3.97 -1.33 4.10
CA LYS A 97 3.91 -1.99 5.42
C LYS A 97 2.46 -2.37 5.69
N GLU A 98 2.22 -3.62 6.00
CA GLU A 98 0.92 -4.09 6.46
C GLU A 98 0.80 -3.86 7.97
N LYS A 99 -0.25 -3.17 8.41
CA LYS A 99 -0.56 -2.97 9.83
C LYS A 99 -1.41 -4.12 10.35
N TYR A 100 -1.19 -4.50 11.62
CA TYR A 100 -2.01 -5.51 12.29
C TYR A 100 -3.50 -5.14 12.27
N VAL A 101 -3.80 -3.89 12.61
CA VAL A 101 -5.14 -3.33 12.72
C VAL A 101 -5.20 -2.05 11.88
N ARG A 102 -6.30 -1.88 11.15
CA ARG A 102 -6.61 -0.62 10.48
C ARG A 102 -7.39 0.26 11.46
N PHE A 103 -6.83 1.42 11.79
CA PHE A 103 -7.55 2.44 12.53
C PHE A 103 -8.18 3.48 11.56
N PRO A 104 -9.38 4.00 11.86
CA PRO A 104 -10.11 4.89 10.94
C PRO A 104 -9.42 6.25 10.68
N TRP A 105 -8.43 6.62 11.51
CA TRP A 105 -7.62 7.83 11.31
C TRP A 105 -6.34 7.60 10.50
N GLN A 106 -5.96 6.34 10.24
CA GLN A 106 -4.72 6.02 9.51
C GLN A 106 -4.96 5.88 8.01
N GLY A 107 -6.05 5.21 7.59
CA GLY A 107 -6.38 4.99 6.17
C GLY A 107 -7.42 3.87 5.99
N ASP A 108 -7.89 3.64 4.77
CA ASP A 108 -8.92 2.63 4.44
C ASP A 108 -8.40 1.20 4.23
N SER A 109 -7.10 1.04 4.04
CA SER A 109 -6.42 -0.24 3.89
C SER A 109 -5.52 -0.55 5.10
N LYS A 110 -5.17 -1.84 5.27
CA LYS A 110 -4.08 -2.25 6.17
C LYS A 110 -2.71 -2.02 5.54
N TYR A 111 -2.66 -1.81 4.23
CA TYR A 111 -1.42 -1.69 3.47
C TYR A 111 -1.05 -0.23 3.27
N PHE A 112 0.00 0.23 3.95
CA PHE A 112 0.48 1.60 3.89
C PHE A 112 1.71 1.69 2.99
N VAL A 113 1.56 2.38 1.87
CA VAL A 113 2.65 2.58 0.91
C VAL A 113 3.57 3.68 1.41
N TYR A 114 4.87 3.38 1.45
CA TYR A 114 5.90 4.31 1.94
C TYR A 114 7.00 4.57 0.89
N LYS A 115 6.99 3.87 -0.25
CA LYS A 115 7.92 4.12 -1.36
C LYS A 115 7.30 3.70 -2.69
N VAL A 116 7.59 4.46 -3.74
CA VAL A 116 7.20 4.16 -5.12
C VAL A 116 8.47 4.13 -5.97
N GLU A 117 8.58 3.12 -6.82
CA GLU A 117 9.60 3.06 -7.86
C GLU A 117 8.91 2.95 -9.22
N GLN A 118 9.27 3.86 -10.14
CA GLN A 118 8.81 3.78 -11.51
C GLN A 118 9.67 2.78 -12.26
N GLU A 119 9.03 1.88 -13.00
CA GLU A 119 9.76 0.97 -13.89
C GLU A 119 10.23 1.78 -15.10
N ASN A 120 11.44 2.33 -15.00
CA ASN A 120 12.14 2.88 -16.16
C ASN A 120 12.57 1.69 -17.02
N ASN A 121 11.95 1.58 -18.19
CA ASN A 121 12.12 0.52 -19.17
C ASN A 121 13.60 0.11 -19.36
N SER A 122 14.07 -0.89 -18.62
CA SER A 122 15.36 -1.56 -18.83
C SER A 122 15.11 -3.06 -18.82
N VAL A 123 14.34 -3.52 -19.80
CA VAL A 123 14.41 -4.91 -20.24
C VAL A 123 15.73 -5.05 -21.01
N PRO A 124 16.70 -5.86 -20.59
CA PRO A 124 17.71 -6.34 -21.53
C PRO A 124 16.94 -7.07 -22.63
N GLN A 125 16.97 -6.56 -23.85
CA GLN A 125 16.46 -7.27 -25.02
C GLN A 125 17.01 -8.70 -24.96
N GLN A 126 16.13 -9.69 -24.74
CA GLN A 126 16.50 -11.05 -25.08
C GLN A 126 16.86 -11.01 -26.56
N LEU A 127 18.15 -11.24 -26.87
CA LEU A 127 18.64 -11.36 -28.23
C LEU A 127 17.69 -12.32 -28.97
N PRO A 128 17.19 -11.98 -30.17
CA PRO A 128 16.53 -12.99 -30.99
C PRO A 128 17.51 -14.16 -31.12
N ALA A 129 17.03 -15.37 -30.82
CA ALA A 129 17.79 -16.58 -31.06
C ALA A 129 18.35 -16.49 -32.48
N ALA A 130 19.68 -16.43 -32.59
CA ALA A 130 20.36 -16.50 -33.87
C ALA A 130 19.86 -17.78 -34.57
N ARG A 131 19.51 -17.62 -35.85
CA ARG A 131 18.97 -18.66 -36.74
C ARG A 131 19.67 -20.00 -36.62
#